data_AF-A0A376F2Y9-F1
#
_entry.id   AF-A0A376F2Y9-F1
#
_cell.length_a   1.000
_cell.length_b   1.000
_cell.length_c   1.000
_cell.angle_alpha   90.00
_cell.angle_beta   90.00
_cell.angle_gamma   90.00
#
_symmetry.space_group_name_H-M   'P 1'
#
loop_
_entity.id
_entity.type
_entity.pdbx_description
1 polymer ?
#
loop_
_entity_poly.entity_id
_entity_poly.type
_entity_poly.pdbx_seq_one_letter_code
_entity_poly.pdbx_strand_id
1 'polypeptide(L)' 'MGYRLQGQPLTRTTDRELLSHGLLPGVIQVPGNGQPIVLMNDAQNYRRLSAHCLHH' A
#
# COMPACT_ATOMS: atom_id res chain seq x y z
N MET A 1 -3.91 -10.23 6.72
CA MET A 1 -5.17 -9.46 6.69
C MET A 1 -4.87 -7.96 6.85
N GLY A 2 -5.80 -7.08 6.44
CA GLY A 2 -5.64 -5.61 6.56
C GLY A 2 -6.97 -4.86 6.49
N TYR A 3 -7.00 -3.60 6.94
CA TYR A 3 -8.21 -2.74 6.92
C TYR A 3 -8.18 -1.78 5.74
N ARG A 4 -9.28 -1.71 4.97
CA ARG A 4 -9.47 -0.70 3.92
C ARG A 4 -10.04 0.57 4.52
N LEU A 5 -9.36 1.68 4.31
CA LEU A 5 -9.86 3.00 4.71
C LEU A 5 -10.78 3.54 3.61
N GLN A 6 -11.95 4.02 4.03
CA GLN A 6 -12.91 4.69 3.14
C GLN A 6 -12.67 6.20 3.18
N GLY A 7 -12.87 6.86 2.04
CA GLY A 7 -12.67 8.29 1.91
C GLY A 7 -12.29 8.70 0.50
N GLN A 8 -11.76 9.91 0.38
CA GLN A 8 -11.32 10.45 -0.90
C GLN A 8 -10.10 9.67 -1.41
N PRO A 9 -10.12 9.15 -2.66
CA PRO A 9 -8.98 8.42 -3.21
C PRO A 9 -7.75 9.31 -3.31
N LEU A 10 -6.58 8.74 -3.00
CA LEU A 10 -5.31 9.44 -3.16
C LEU A 10 -4.84 9.38 -4.61
N THR A 11 -4.49 10.54 -5.17
CA THR A 11 -3.93 10.65 -6.52
C THR A 11 -2.43 10.44 -6.49
N ARG A 12 -1.93 9.61 -7.41
CA ARG A 12 -0.49 9.37 -7.56
C ARG A 12 0.14 10.48 -8.39
N THR A 13 1.25 11.02 -7.89
CA THR A 13 2.03 12.09 -8.53
C THR A 13 3.14 11.55 -9.43
N THR A 14 3.47 10.26 -9.33
CA THR A 14 4.53 9.61 -10.11
C THR A 14 4.11 8.22 -10.58
N ASP A 15 4.47 7.85 -11.80
CA ASP A 15 4.18 6.54 -12.39
C ASP A 15 5.33 5.52 -12.24
N ARG A 16 6.16 5.72 -11.21
CA ARG A 16 7.26 4.79 -10.94
C ARG A 16 6.80 3.55 -10.18
N GLU A 17 7.21 2.39 -10.67
CA GLU A 17 7.15 1.14 -9.92
C GLU A 17 8.24 1.08 -8.85
N LEU A 18 7.85 0.63 -7.68
CA LEU A 18 8.72 0.32 -6.57
C LEU A 18 8.98 -1.19 -6.58
N LEU A 19 10.24 -1.55 -6.38
CA LEU A 19 10.65 -2.93 -6.25
C LEU A 19 9.94 -3.60 -5.06
N SER A 20 9.91 -4.92 -5.07
CA SER A 20 9.44 -5.72 -3.95
C SER A 20 10.31 -5.50 -2.72
N HIS A 21 9.70 -5.16 -1.59
CA HIS A 21 10.37 -5.05 -0.30
C HIS A 21 9.52 -5.75 0.77
N GLY A 22 10.15 -6.09 1.90
CA GLY A 22 9.45 -6.59 3.07
C GLY A 22 8.52 -5.52 3.65
N LEU A 23 7.41 -5.94 4.24
CA LEU A 23 6.45 -5.05 4.89
C LEU A 23 6.30 -5.44 6.36
N LEU A 24 6.03 -4.44 7.20
CA LEU A 24 5.76 -4.60 8.63
C LEU A 24 4.29 -4.26 8.93
N PRO A 25 3.72 -4.80 10.02
CA PRO A 25 2.42 -4.35 10.51
C PRO A 25 2.40 -2.83 10.72
N GLY A 26 1.28 -2.20 10.41
CA GLY A 26 1.11 -0.74 10.46
C GLY A 26 1.50 -0.02 9.17
N VAL A 27 2.14 -0.68 8.19
CA VAL A 27 2.36 -0.09 6.87
C VAL A 27 1.03 0.19 6.19
N ILE A 28 0.90 1.39 5.63
CA ILE A 28 -0.25 1.79 4.80
C ILE A 28 0.15 1.64 3.34
N GLN A 29 -0.58 0.81 2.61
CA GLN A 29 -0.43 0.67 1.16
C GLN A 29 -1.54 1.42 0.44
N VAL A 30 -1.21 2.08 -0.66
CA VAL A 30 -2.21 2.68 -1.56
C VAL A 30 -2.10 2.00 -2.92
N PRO A 31 -3.10 1.19 -3.33
CA PRO A 31 -3.17 0.58 -4.66
C PRO A 31 -3.51 1.61 -5.74
N GLY A 32 -3.50 1.19 -7.01
CA GLY A 32 -3.82 2.07 -8.15
C GLY A 32 -5.22 2.70 -8.10
N ASN A 33 -6.16 2.16 -7.33
CA ASN A 33 -7.48 2.74 -7.11
C ASN A 33 -7.50 3.87 -6.06
N GLY A 34 -6.35 4.22 -5.47
CA GLY A 34 -6.20 5.30 -4.51
C GLY A 34 -6.76 5.01 -3.11
N GLN A 35 -7.26 3.80 -2.82
CA GLN A 35 -7.87 3.47 -1.52
C GLN A 35 -6.85 2.89 -0.54
N PRO A 36 -6.57 3.53 0.61
CA PRO A 36 -5.55 3.04 1.53
C PRO A 36 -5.92 1.72 2.22
N ILE A 37 -4.90 0.88 2.46
CA ILE A 37 -5.00 -0.40 3.18
C ILE A 37 -3.97 -0.41 4.30
N VAL A 38 -4.41 -0.54 5.55
CA VAL A 38 -3.54 -0.72 6.72
C VAL A 38 -3.27 -2.20 6.92
N LEU A 39 -1.99 -2.57 6.95
CA LEU A 39 -1.58 -3.97 7.17
C LEU A 39 -1.57 -4.33 8.65
N MET A 40 -2.21 -5.43 9.01
CA MET A 40 -2.31 -5.91 10.39
C MET A 40 -1.34 -7.08 10.64
N ASN A 41 -1.07 -7.38 11.91
CA ASN A 41 -0.09 -8.41 12.30
C ASN A 41 -0.29 -9.78 11.63
N ASP A 42 -1.52 -10.11 11.24
CA ASP A 42 -1.88 -11.34 10.53
C ASP A 42 -1.38 -11.43 9.07
N ALA A 43 -1.03 -10.35 8.37
CA ALA A 43 -0.67 -10.43 6.93
C ALA A 43 0.72 -11.06 6.63
N GLN A 44 1.02 -12.17 7.32
CA GLN A 44 2.24 -12.97 7.48
C GLN A 44 3.03 -13.32 6.21
N ASN A 45 2.55 -13.03 5.00
CA ASN A 45 3.28 -13.26 3.74
C ASN A 45 3.70 -11.93 3.09
N TYR A 46 4.51 -11.14 3.80
CA TYR A 46 4.85 -9.78 3.40
C TYR A 46 5.99 -9.72 2.37
N ARG A 47 5.72 -10.17 1.15
CA ARG A 47 6.42 -9.72 -0.05
C ARG A 47 5.43 -8.88 -0.85
N ARG A 48 5.71 -7.59 -1.03
CA ARG A 48 4.92 -6.80 -1.98
C ARG A 48 5.29 -7.22 -3.41
N LEU A 49 4.38 -7.80 -4.17
CA LEU A 49 4.51 -7.78 -5.64
C LEU A 49 4.35 -6.30 -6.04
N SER A 50 5.38 -5.72 -6.67
CA SER A 50 5.51 -4.33 -7.13
C SER A 50 4.55 -3.29 -6.51
N ALA A 51 5.09 -2.42 -5.65
CA ALA A 51 4.34 -1.28 -5.18
C ALA A 51 4.36 -0.18 -6.23
N HIS A 52 3.41 0.73 -6.20
CA HIS A 52 3.55 1.96 -6.95
C HIS A 52 3.56 3.16 -5.99
N CYS A 53 4.53 4.05 -6.14
CA CYS A 53 4.80 5.12 -5.16
C CYS A 53 3.74 6.22 -5.21
N LEU A 54 3.33 6.73 -4.05
CA LEU A 54 2.44 7.87 -3.88
C LEU A 54 3.25 8.90 -3.09
N HIS A 55 3.80 9.92 -3.76
CA HIS A 55 4.47 11.02 -3.07
C HIS A 55 3.42 12.06 -2.67
N HIS A 56 3.56 12.55 -1.43
CA HIS A 56 2.79 13.60 -0.79
C HIS A 56 2.74 14.90 -1.61
#